data_AF-A0A0S8EVE0-F1
#
_entry.id   AF-A0A0S8EVE0-F1
#
_cell.length_a   1.000
_cell.length_b   1.000
_cell.length_c   1.000
_cell.angle_alpha   90.00
_cell.angle_beta   90.00
_cell.angle_gamma   90.00
#
_symmetry.space_group_name_H-M   'P 1'
#
loop_
_entity.id
_entity.type
_entity.pdbx_description
1 polymer ?
#
loop_
_entity_poly.entity_id
_entity_poly.type
_entity_poly.pdbx_seq_one_letter_code
_entity_poly.pdbx_strand_id
1 'polypeptide(L)'
;MPDWLSEHIGEIALLIYIVYPLIKRWWDRRKQRREQKPKASATTQPRTQPRTETETRTPAGAGTGTLPGTRTRPKEADFLDAARTRLGRLKQETARLLLQAQTDPRLARLAPALREDLLGRIETIERSLRGNPTISTIVQDTTIIQGLEELLRHLDAMAQQRTGGRSPFLADADAVADSCYAPILELARIQGLSLRTSQPVSVTGDWSLSVVPRFASTRVAPLRLPAGFEHSLWHWPAIAHEVAHDFYFSLENIERGLRGRLGLPNRVEVPRSEMELDAAWLRRLYGAWLPELFADVLGTLMLGPAYVETMLRAFRDPGSPQRTAAIFQDGGVIDQHPPERLRVYMATRVLHHLGRHDAAAELWERWENDHPNVRFYYLPLGGDWVGLSDE
;
A
#
# COMPACT_ATOMS: atom_id res chain seq x y z
N MET A 1 -7.69 12.47 -28.85
CA MET A 1 -8.61 11.53 -28.18
C MET A 1 -10.02 11.90 -28.61
N PRO A 2 -10.96 10.96 -28.74
CA PRO A 2 -12.37 11.30 -28.95
C PRO A 2 -12.91 12.11 -27.76
N ASP A 3 -13.68 13.16 -28.00
CA ASP A 3 -14.16 14.09 -26.95
C ASP A 3 -15.04 13.41 -25.88
N TRP A 4 -15.73 12.33 -26.24
CA TRP A 4 -16.52 11.52 -25.30
C TRP A 4 -15.64 10.80 -24.25
N LEU A 5 -14.37 10.53 -24.58
CA LEU A 5 -13.44 9.84 -23.68
C LEU A 5 -12.90 10.78 -22.59
N SER A 6 -12.81 12.09 -22.88
CA SER A 6 -12.46 13.11 -21.87
C SER A 6 -13.60 13.41 -20.92
N GLU A 7 -14.85 13.40 -21.39
CA GLU A 7 -16.03 13.66 -20.55
C GLU A 7 -16.26 12.54 -19.52
N HIS A 8 -15.98 11.29 -19.90
CA HIS A 8 -16.22 10.12 -19.05
C HIS A 8 -14.97 9.58 -18.35
N ILE A 9 -13.81 10.26 -18.44
CA ILE A 9 -12.54 9.74 -17.91
C ILE A 9 -12.59 9.49 -16.39
N GLY A 10 -13.32 10.34 -15.65
CA GLY A 10 -13.53 10.18 -14.21
C GLY A 10 -14.41 8.99 -13.86
N GLU A 11 -15.46 8.76 -14.63
CA GLU A 11 -16.39 7.63 -14.45
C GLU A 11 -15.74 6.31 -14.85
N ILE A 12 -14.95 6.30 -15.93
CA ILE A 12 -14.13 5.15 -16.35
C ILE A 12 -13.08 4.84 -15.29
N ALA A 13 -12.40 5.85 -14.73
CA ALA A 13 -11.44 5.65 -13.64
C ALA A 13 -12.11 5.08 -12.39
N LEU A 14 -13.30 5.57 -12.03
CA LEU A 14 -14.09 5.05 -10.91
C LEU A 14 -14.53 3.59 -11.16
N LEU A 15 -14.95 3.28 -12.38
CA LEU A 15 -15.41 1.94 -12.77
C LEU A 15 -14.24 0.95 -12.81
N ILE A 16 -13.05 1.37 -13.29
CA ILE A 16 -11.81 0.59 -13.18
C ILE A 16 -11.46 0.38 -11.70
N TYR A 17 -11.55 1.41 -10.85
CA TYR A 17 -11.23 1.30 -9.43
C TYR A 17 -12.14 0.34 -8.66
N ILE A 18 -13.43 0.25 -9.03
CA ILE A 18 -14.40 -0.66 -8.42
C ILE A 18 -14.28 -2.07 -8.98
N VAL A 19 -14.12 -2.22 -10.30
CA VAL A 19 -14.17 -3.51 -10.99
C VAL A 19 -12.83 -4.24 -10.91
N TYR A 20 -11.70 -3.53 -10.91
CA TYR A 20 -10.37 -4.13 -10.90
C TYR A 20 -10.09 -5.01 -9.66
N PRO A 21 -10.41 -4.61 -8.42
CA PRO A 21 -10.23 -5.48 -7.24
C PRO A 21 -11.09 -6.75 -7.28
N LEU A 22 -12.27 -6.67 -7.91
CA LEU A 22 -13.18 -7.80 -8.07
C LEU A 22 -12.64 -8.80 -9.10
N ILE A 23 -12.14 -8.31 -10.24
CA ILE A 23 -11.47 -9.12 -11.26
C ILE A 23 -10.21 -9.77 -10.69
N LYS A 24 -9.39 -9.01 -9.94
CA LYS A 24 -8.17 -9.52 -9.29
C LYS A 24 -8.49 -10.65 -8.32
N ARG A 25 -9.44 -10.45 -7.40
CA ARG A 25 -9.91 -11.50 -6.47
C ARG A 25 -10.46 -12.74 -7.20
N TRP A 26 -11.12 -12.55 -8.33
CA TRP A 26 -11.62 -13.67 -9.13
C TRP A 26 -10.48 -14.45 -9.80
N TRP A 27 -9.46 -13.76 -10.33
CA TRP A 27 -8.23 -14.38 -10.86
C TRP A 27 -7.46 -15.14 -9.78
N ASP A 28 -7.28 -14.57 -8.60
CA ASP A 28 -6.56 -15.21 -7.49
C ASP A 28 -7.25 -16.52 -7.07
N ARG A 29 -8.58 -16.52 -6.95
CA ARG A 29 -9.35 -17.75 -6.67
C ARG A 29 -9.22 -18.79 -7.79
N ARG A 30 -9.12 -18.34 -9.05
CA ARG A 30 -8.98 -19.25 -10.20
C ARG A 30 -7.58 -19.86 -10.25
N LYS A 31 -6.55 -19.10 -9.86
CA LYS A 31 -5.16 -19.58 -9.73
C LYS A 31 -5.04 -20.61 -8.61
N GLN A 32 -5.59 -20.32 -7.42
CA GLN A 32 -5.64 -21.29 -6.31
C GLN A 32 -6.36 -22.59 -6.70
N ARG A 33 -7.47 -22.53 -7.44
CA ARG A 33 -8.19 -23.73 -7.92
C ARG A 33 -7.39 -24.55 -8.94
N ARG A 34 -6.49 -23.93 -9.71
CA ARG A 34 -5.60 -24.64 -10.64
C ARG A 34 -4.46 -25.32 -9.90
N GLU A 35 -3.92 -24.67 -8.88
CA GLU A 35 -2.83 -25.22 -8.04
C GLU A 35 -3.32 -26.35 -7.11
N GLN A 36 -4.58 -26.31 -6.67
CA GLN A 36 -5.18 -27.36 -5.84
C GLN A 36 -5.71 -28.58 -6.62
N LYS A 37 -5.61 -28.61 -7.95
CA LYS A 37 -6.03 -29.80 -8.72
C LYS A 37 -4.94 -30.87 -8.56
N PRO A 38 -5.19 -31.99 -7.86
CA PRO A 38 -4.14 -32.97 -7.58
C PRO A 38 -3.61 -33.54 -8.90
N LYS A 39 -2.29 -33.54 -9.08
CA LYS A 39 -1.64 -34.35 -10.11
C LYS A 39 -1.96 -35.81 -9.79
N ALA A 40 -2.87 -36.41 -10.56
CA ALA A 40 -3.10 -37.83 -10.55
C ALA A 40 -1.81 -38.52 -11.03
N SER A 41 -0.96 -38.92 -10.09
CA SER A 41 0.20 -39.75 -10.32
C SER A 41 -0.28 -41.18 -10.54
N ALA A 42 -0.11 -41.65 -11.78
CA ALA A 42 -0.14 -43.05 -12.11
C ALA A 42 1.01 -43.76 -11.36
N THR A 43 0.68 -44.70 -10.49
CA THR A 43 1.62 -45.73 -10.06
C THR A 43 0.85 -47.01 -9.78
N THR A 44 0.95 -47.92 -10.74
CA THR A 44 0.48 -49.30 -10.68
C THR A 44 1.51 -50.13 -9.92
N GLN A 45 1.14 -50.77 -8.81
CA GLN A 45 1.67 -52.09 -8.43
C GLN A 45 0.65 -52.87 -7.57
N PRO A 46 0.58 -54.21 -7.70
CA PRO A 46 -0.41 -55.05 -7.02
C PRO A 46 0.16 -55.69 -5.75
N ARG A 47 -0.59 -55.67 -4.65
CA ARG A 47 -0.33 -56.60 -3.54
C ARG A 47 -1.59 -56.97 -2.73
N THR A 48 -1.82 -58.27 -2.78
CA THR A 48 -2.65 -59.23 -2.04
C THR A 48 -2.92 -58.92 -0.55
N GLN A 49 -4.23 -58.92 -0.18
CA GLN A 49 -4.97 -59.42 1.03
C GLN A 49 -4.40 -59.23 2.48
N PRO A 50 -5.19 -59.24 3.58
CA PRO A 50 -6.53 -59.82 3.74
C PRO A 50 -7.61 -59.00 4.50
N ARG A 51 -8.83 -59.50 4.26
CA ARG A 51 -10.16 -59.33 4.86
C ARG A 51 -10.16 -59.14 6.39
N THR A 52 -10.79 -58.07 6.88
CA THR A 52 -11.30 -57.97 8.26
C THR A 52 -12.67 -57.27 8.26
N GLU A 53 -13.64 -58.01 8.79
CA GLU A 53 -14.89 -57.69 9.49
C GLU A 53 -15.79 -56.53 9.05
N THR A 54 -17.01 -56.95 8.73
CA THR A 54 -18.19 -56.17 8.35
C THR A 54 -18.87 -55.57 9.58
N GLU A 55 -18.67 -54.28 9.84
CA GLU A 55 -19.55 -53.53 10.74
C GLU A 55 -20.87 -53.18 10.04
N THR A 56 -21.96 -53.63 10.66
CA THR A 56 -23.34 -53.42 10.24
C THR A 56 -23.72 -51.96 10.45
N ARG A 57 -23.76 -51.18 9.36
CA ARG A 57 -24.17 -49.77 9.38
C ARG A 57 -25.68 -49.66 9.18
N THR A 58 -26.35 -49.15 10.21
CA THR A 58 -27.77 -48.80 10.28
C THR A 58 -28.15 -47.80 9.18
N PRO A 59 -29.31 -47.93 8.50
CA PRO A 59 -29.75 -46.95 7.52
C PRO A 59 -30.16 -45.65 8.21
N ALA A 60 -29.45 -44.57 7.88
CA ALA A 60 -29.81 -43.21 8.25
C ALA A 60 -31.15 -42.82 7.61
N GLY A 61 -32.05 -42.31 8.44
CA GLY A 61 -33.39 -41.89 8.04
C GLY A 61 -33.38 -40.86 6.92
N ALA A 62 -34.30 -41.05 5.98
CA ALA A 62 -34.66 -40.06 4.98
C ALA A 62 -35.22 -38.81 5.67
N GLY A 63 -34.35 -37.82 5.91
CA GLY A 63 -34.76 -36.48 6.28
C GLY A 63 -35.54 -35.86 5.12
N THR A 64 -36.82 -35.58 5.38
CA THR A 64 -37.72 -34.82 4.51
C THR A 64 -37.11 -33.47 4.19
N GLY A 65 -36.55 -33.35 2.98
CA GLY A 65 -36.03 -32.10 2.44
C GLY A 65 -37.14 -31.06 2.42
N THR A 66 -37.10 -30.13 3.37
CA THR A 66 -37.97 -28.96 3.40
C THR A 66 -37.60 -28.10 2.19
N LEU A 67 -38.55 -27.93 1.28
CA LEU A 67 -38.39 -27.10 0.08
C LEU A 67 -37.89 -25.70 0.50
N PRO A 68 -36.84 -25.16 -0.13
CA PRO A 68 -36.32 -23.83 0.19
C PRO A 68 -37.43 -22.80 -0.07
N GLY A 69 -37.92 -22.19 1.02
CA GLY A 69 -38.94 -21.15 0.96
C GLY A 69 -38.55 -20.06 -0.03
N THR A 70 -39.51 -19.65 -0.85
CA THR A 70 -39.40 -18.58 -1.83
C THR A 70 -38.99 -17.28 -1.12
N ARG A 71 -37.68 -16.95 -1.16
CA ARG A 71 -37.19 -15.65 -0.71
C ARG A 71 -37.83 -14.56 -1.57
N THR A 72 -38.69 -13.76 -0.97
CA THR A 72 -39.23 -12.54 -1.55
C THR A 72 -38.06 -11.65 -1.98
N ARG A 73 -38.10 -11.15 -3.23
CA ARG A 73 -37.09 -10.21 -3.73
C ARG A 73 -37.18 -8.91 -2.93
N PRO A 74 -36.04 -8.33 -2.48
CA PRO A 74 -36.05 -7.06 -1.78
C PRO A 74 -36.68 -5.96 -2.64
N LYS A 75 -37.49 -5.10 -2.04
CA LYS A 75 -38.09 -3.93 -2.68
C LYS A 75 -37.15 -2.72 -2.59
N GLU A 76 -37.35 -1.72 -3.44
CA GLU A 76 -36.57 -0.46 -3.43
C GLU A 76 -36.56 0.22 -2.06
N ALA A 77 -37.70 0.23 -1.36
CA ALA A 77 -37.81 0.75 0.00
C ALA A 77 -36.85 0.05 0.98
N ASP A 78 -36.64 -1.25 0.84
CA ASP A 78 -35.73 -2.02 1.70
C ASP A 78 -34.27 -1.57 1.52
N PHE A 79 -33.87 -1.26 0.27
CA PHE A 79 -32.53 -0.74 -0.02
C PHE A 79 -32.35 0.68 0.53
N LEU A 80 -33.36 1.54 0.39
CA LEU A 80 -33.32 2.91 0.90
C LEU A 80 -33.23 2.93 2.43
N ASP A 81 -34.04 2.14 3.12
CA ASP A 81 -34.04 2.05 4.58
C ASP A 81 -32.72 1.48 5.12
N ALA A 82 -32.16 0.47 4.44
CA ALA A 82 -30.84 -0.07 4.78
C ALA A 82 -29.73 0.97 4.60
N ALA A 83 -29.74 1.74 3.50
CA ALA A 83 -28.78 2.80 3.24
C ALA A 83 -28.87 3.92 4.30
N ARG A 84 -30.08 4.38 4.62
CA ARG A 84 -30.32 5.39 5.65
C ARG A 84 -29.88 4.93 7.04
N THR A 85 -30.16 3.67 7.39
CA THR A 85 -29.73 3.07 8.67
C THR A 85 -28.21 3.05 8.79
N ARG A 86 -27.51 2.62 7.74
CA ARG A 86 -26.02 2.62 7.71
C ARG A 86 -25.46 4.04 7.81
N LEU A 87 -26.00 4.98 7.05
CA LEU A 87 -25.58 6.38 7.08
C LEU A 87 -25.77 7.01 8.48
N GLY A 88 -26.91 6.72 9.13
CA GLY A 88 -27.19 7.20 10.49
C GLY A 88 -26.16 6.69 11.51
N ARG A 89 -25.80 5.40 11.44
CA ARG A 89 -24.74 4.82 12.29
C ARG A 89 -23.39 5.47 12.00
N LEU A 90 -23.01 5.57 10.73
CA LEU A 90 -21.75 6.19 10.31
C LEU A 90 -21.63 7.63 10.82
N LYS A 91 -22.72 8.42 10.74
CA LYS A 91 -22.79 9.79 11.27
C LYS A 91 -22.56 9.85 12.77
N GLN A 92 -23.23 8.98 13.53
CA GLN A 92 -23.10 8.91 14.99
C GLN A 92 -21.67 8.52 15.41
N GLU A 93 -21.08 7.50 14.79
CA GLU A 93 -19.73 7.06 15.09
C GLU A 93 -18.68 8.12 14.72
N THR A 94 -18.84 8.79 13.57
CA THR A 94 -17.97 9.90 13.15
C THR A 94 -18.06 11.07 14.13
N ALA A 95 -19.27 11.46 14.55
CA ALA A 95 -19.46 12.55 15.50
C ALA A 95 -18.87 12.23 16.88
N ARG A 96 -19.01 10.98 17.35
CA ARG A 96 -18.38 10.50 18.58
C ARG A 96 -16.86 10.63 18.51
N LEU A 97 -16.25 10.15 17.42
CA LEU A 97 -14.81 10.21 17.24
C LEU A 97 -14.31 11.66 17.07
N LEU A 98 -15.09 12.53 16.41
CA LEU A 98 -14.77 13.96 16.30
C LEU A 98 -14.79 14.65 17.67
N LEU A 99 -15.79 14.39 18.51
CA LEU A 99 -15.85 14.94 19.86
C LEU A 99 -14.63 14.51 20.68
N GLN A 100 -14.25 13.23 20.57
CA GLN A 100 -13.03 12.72 21.19
C GLN A 100 -11.78 13.44 20.63
N ALA A 101 -11.70 13.63 19.31
CA ALA A 101 -10.59 14.31 18.67
C ALA A 101 -10.46 15.80 19.03
N GLN A 102 -11.57 16.45 19.35
CA GLN A 102 -11.61 17.86 19.80
C GLN A 102 -11.23 18.03 21.27
N THR A 103 -11.38 16.99 22.07
CA THR A 103 -11.14 17.01 23.52
C THR A 103 -9.78 16.44 23.92
N ASP A 104 -9.23 15.53 23.11
CA ASP A 104 -7.91 14.93 23.31
C ASP A 104 -6.88 15.52 22.34
N PRO A 105 -5.89 16.28 22.82
CA PRO A 105 -4.85 16.87 21.98
C PRO A 105 -4.08 15.87 21.11
N ARG A 106 -3.95 14.61 21.55
CA ARG A 106 -3.27 13.55 20.78
C ARG A 106 -3.98 13.23 19.47
N LEU A 107 -5.28 13.52 19.40
CA LEU A 107 -6.14 13.21 18.27
C LEU A 107 -6.45 14.44 17.40
N ALA A 108 -5.94 15.61 17.76
CA ALA A 108 -6.28 16.88 17.10
C ALA A 108 -6.06 16.85 15.58
N ARG A 109 -5.06 16.10 15.11
CA ARG A 109 -4.74 15.90 13.68
C ARG A 109 -5.83 15.16 12.90
N LEU A 110 -6.68 14.38 13.57
CA LEU A 110 -7.78 13.65 12.91
C LEU A 110 -9.04 14.52 12.76
N ALA A 111 -9.15 15.60 13.54
CA ALA A 111 -10.36 16.41 13.59
C ALA A 111 -10.76 17.03 12.24
N PRO A 112 -9.83 17.57 11.42
CA PRO A 112 -10.17 18.09 10.09
C PRO A 112 -10.74 17.01 9.17
N ALA A 113 -10.11 15.83 9.10
CA ALA A 113 -10.60 14.70 8.31
C ALA A 113 -12.02 14.25 8.75
N LEU A 114 -12.27 14.21 10.06
CA LEU A 114 -13.58 13.82 10.59
C LEU A 114 -14.65 14.88 10.29
N ARG A 115 -14.32 16.16 10.46
CA ARG A 115 -15.27 17.28 10.31
C ARG A 115 -15.51 17.64 8.85
N GLU A 116 -14.46 17.97 8.13
CA GLU A 116 -14.54 18.57 6.80
C GLU A 116 -14.81 17.50 5.74
N ASP A 117 -14.18 16.33 5.88
CA ASP A 117 -14.30 15.29 4.86
C ASP A 117 -15.39 14.27 5.16
N LEU A 118 -15.33 13.56 6.30
CA LEU A 118 -16.31 12.51 6.58
C LEU A 118 -17.71 13.10 6.80
N LEU A 119 -17.88 14.00 7.77
CA LEU A 119 -19.20 14.57 8.07
C LEU A 119 -19.77 15.36 6.87
N GLY A 120 -18.95 16.17 6.18
CA GLY A 120 -19.40 16.90 4.99
C GLY A 120 -19.91 15.98 3.87
N ARG A 121 -19.27 14.82 3.66
CA ARG A 121 -19.74 13.81 2.69
C ARG A 121 -20.99 13.08 3.17
N ILE A 122 -21.04 12.72 4.45
CA ILE A 122 -22.22 12.09 5.08
C ILE A 122 -23.45 12.99 4.92
N GLU A 123 -23.32 14.29 5.16
CA GLU A 123 -24.41 15.26 4.99
C GLU A 123 -24.86 15.41 3.53
N THR A 124 -23.92 15.28 2.59
CA THR A 124 -24.23 15.31 1.15
C THR A 124 -25.04 14.07 0.74
N ILE A 125 -24.63 12.89 1.20
CA ILE A 125 -25.37 11.63 0.97
C ILE A 125 -26.72 11.66 1.68
N GLU A 126 -26.79 12.22 2.89
CA GLU A 126 -28.04 12.34 3.64
C GLU A 126 -29.07 13.18 2.87
N ARG A 127 -28.64 14.30 2.27
CA ARG A 127 -29.49 15.12 1.40
C ARG A 127 -29.94 14.36 0.15
N SER A 128 -29.04 13.60 -0.48
CA SER A 128 -29.35 12.73 -1.63
C SER A 128 -30.45 11.71 -1.29
N LEU A 129 -30.29 10.99 -0.17
CA LEU A 129 -31.21 9.93 0.25
C LEU A 129 -32.53 10.44 0.85
N ARG A 130 -32.63 11.70 1.28
CA ARG A 130 -33.88 12.28 1.82
C ARG A 130 -34.89 12.68 0.74
N GLY A 131 -34.44 12.89 -0.50
CA GLY A 131 -35.32 13.21 -1.62
C GLY A 131 -36.10 11.98 -2.12
N ASN A 132 -36.28 11.91 -3.44
CA ASN A 132 -36.80 10.73 -4.12
C ASN A 132 -35.65 10.06 -4.91
N PRO A 133 -34.67 9.42 -4.23
CA PRO A 133 -33.53 8.82 -4.90
C PRO A 133 -34.01 7.64 -5.75
N THR A 134 -33.40 7.48 -6.92
CA THR A 134 -33.60 6.28 -7.74
C THR A 134 -32.83 5.09 -7.14
N ILE A 135 -33.19 3.86 -7.51
CA ILE A 135 -32.38 2.66 -7.19
C ILE A 135 -30.90 2.85 -7.53
N SER A 136 -30.59 3.47 -8.68
CA SER A 136 -29.21 3.73 -9.10
C SER A 136 -28.49 4.65 -8.10
N THR A 137 -29.14 5.74 -7.71
CA THR A 137 -28.64 6.67 -6.69
C THR A 137 -28.39 5.96 -5.36
N ILE A 138 -29.34 5.13 -4.90
CA ILE A 138 -29.21 4.36 -3.65
C ILE A 138 -27.99 3.43 -3.71
N VAL A 139 -27.78 2.73 -4.83
CA VAL A 139 -26.65 1.81 -5.01
C VAL A 139 -25.31 2.56 -5.03
N GLN A 140 -25.25 3.70 -5.73
CA GLN A 140 -24.07 4.55 -5.77
C GLN A 140 -23.73 5.10 -4.38
N ASP A 141 -24.71 5.70 -3.70
CA ASP A 141 -24.54 6.23 -2.34
C ASP A 141 -24.18 5.14 -1.33
N THR A 142 -24.73 3.93 -1.47
CA THR A 142 -24.37 2.78 -0.63
C THR A 142 -22.90 2.38 -0.82
N THR A 143 -22.38 2.47 -2.05
CA THR A 143 -20.97 2.21 -2.35
C THR A 143 -20.07 3.28 -1.72
N ILE A 144 -20.49 4.55 -1.76
CA ILE A 144 -19.78 5.65 -1.10
C ILE A 144 -19.81 5.47 0.43
N ILE A 145 -20.97 5.12 1.01
CA ILE A 145 -21.12 4.84 2.45
C ILE A 145 -20.14 3.75 2.89
N GLN A 146 -20.04 2.64 2.15
CA GLN A 146 -19.06 1.60 2.44
C GLN A 146 -17.62 2.13 2.37
N GLY A 147 -17.37 3.04 1.42
CA GLY A 147 -16.11 3.77 1.29
C GLY A 147 -15.74 4.54 2.56
N LEU A 148 -16.70 5.29 3.11
CA LEU A 148 -16.55 6.12 4.29
C LEU A 148 -16.51 5.31 5.59
N GLU A 149 -17.24 4.20 5.70
CA GLU A 149 -17.15 3.26 6.83
C GLU A 149 -15.74 2.67 6.95
N GLU A 150 -15.12 2.32 5.82
CA GLU A 150 -13.72 1.87 5.79
C GLU A 150 -12.77 2.96 6.30
N LEU A 151 -12.92 4.17 5.79
CA LEU A 151 -12.10 5.31 6.19
C LEU A 151 -12.25 5.63 7.67
N LEU A 152 -13.49 5.62 8.20
CA LEU A 152 -13.75 5.82 9.62
C LEU A 152 -13.07 4.74 10.47
N ARG A 153 -13.10 3.47 10.04
CA ARG A 153 -12.43 2.38 10.76
C ARG A 153 -10.92 2.61 10.86
N HIS A 154 -10.32 3.14 9.80
CA HIS A 154 -8.91 3.52 9.82
C HIS A 154 -8.65 4.70 10.76
N LEU A 155 -9.44 5.76 10.69
CA LEU A 155 -9.31 6.90 11.61
C LEU A 155 -9.50 6.49 13.08
N ASP A 156 -10.46 5.60 13.36
CA ASP A 156 -10.70 5.06 14.70
C ASP A 156 -9.50 4.19 15.15
N ALA A 157 -8.92 3.36 14.28
CA ALA A 157 -7.69 2.62 14.58
C ALA A 157 -6.50 3.54 14.92
N MET A 158 -6.31 4.63 14.17
CA MET A 158 -5.29 5.65 14.47
C MET A 158 -5.52 6.30 15.84
N ALA A 159 -6.79 6.56 16.18
CA ALA A 159 -7.16 7.14 17.47
C ALA A 159 -6.96 6.16 18.63
N GLN A 160 -7.29 4.89 18.44
CA GLN A 160 -7.08 3.83 19.41
C GLN A 160 -5.59 3.64 19.71
N GLN A 161 -4.71 3.67 18.70
CA GLN A 161 -3.26 3.57 18.88
C GLN A 161 -2.69 4.66 19.81
N ARG A 162 -3.29 5.85 19.80
CA ARG A 162 -2.85 7.01 20.61
C ARG A 162 -3.47 7.04 22.00
N THR A 163 -4.69 6.53 22.15
CA THR A 163 -5.46 6.60 23.41
C THR A 163 -5.34 5.35 24.26
N GLY A 164 -5.06 4.18 23.67
CA GLY A 164 -4.99 2.87 24.33
C GLY A 164 -3.81 2.64 25.29
N GLY A 165 -3.07 3.69 25.69
CA GLY A 165 -2.09 3.65 26.78
C GLY A 165 -0.76 2.94 26.50
N ARG A 166 -0.45 2.58 25.25
CA ARG A 166 0.69 1.71 24.91
C ARG A 166 1.79 2.30 24.03
N SER A 167 1.75 3.59 23.69
CA SER A 167 2.79 4.13 22.81
C SER A 167 3.04 5.63 23.00
N PRO A 168 3.82 6.03 24.01
CA PRO A 168 4.43 7.35 24.01
C PRO A 168 5.27 7.57 22.73
N PHE A 169 5.87 6.51 22.17
CA PHE A 169 6.70 6.62 20.98
C PHE A 169 5.94 7.12 19.74
N LEU A 170 4.62 6.89 19.62
CA LEU A 170 3.85 7.39 18.48
C LEU A 170 3.75 8.92 18.49
N ALA A 171 3.69 9.55 19.68
CA ALA A 171 3.72 11.00 19.77
C ALA A 171 5.08 11.56 19.32
N ASP A 172 6.16 10.89 19.70
CA ASP A 172 7.51 11.27 19.26
C ASP A 172 7.71 11.03 17.75
N ALA A 173 7.20 9.90 17.22
CA ALA A 173 7.19 9.61 15.79
C ALA A 173 6.39 10.68 15.01
N ASP A 174 5.24 11.08 15.54
CA ASP A 174 4.43 12.18 14.98
C ASP A 174 5.18 13.53 15.01
N ALA A 175 6.04 13.77 16.00
CA ALA A 175 6.86 14.97 16.08
C ALA A 175 8.05 14.95 15.09
N VAL A 176 8.67 13.80 14.91
CA VAL A 176 9.71 13.60 13.87
C VAL A 176 9.11 13.74 12.49
N ALA A 177 7.92 13.17 12.28
CA ALA A 177 7.19 13.29 11.03
C ALA A 177 6.88 14.76 10.72
N ASP A 178 6.36 15.52 11.69
CA ASP A 178 6.15 16.97 11.53
C ASP A 178 7.42 17.71 11.14
N SER A 179 8.54 17.38 11.77
CA SER A 179 9.83 18.01 11.49
C SER A 179 10.31 17.72 10.06
N CYS A 180 10.05 16.52 9.55
CA CYS A 180 10.34 16.14 8.16
C CYS A 180 9.36 16.78 7.17
N TYR A 181 8.09 16.94 7.56
CA TYR A 181 7.00 17.45 6.72
C TYR A 181 7.02 18.98 6.61
N ALA A 182 7.45 19.70 7.65
CA ALA A 182 7.40 21.16 7.70
C ALA A 182 8.14 21.87 6.52
N PRO A 183 9.38 21.47 6.15
CA PRO A 183 10.05 22.05 4.98
C PRO A 183 9.31 21.79 3.66
N ILE A 184 8.64 20.64 3.54
CA ILE A 184 7.82 20.29 2.37
C ILE A 184 6.59 21.21 2.29
N LEU A 185 5.88 21.41 3.40
CA LEU A 185 4.71 22.31 3.43
C LEU A 185 5.10 23.73 3.07
N GLU A 186 6.24 24.19 3.59
CA GLU A 186 6.73 25.52 3.28
C GLU A 186 7.11 25.66 1.80
N LEU A 187 7.81 24.68 1.24
CA LEU A 187 8.09 24.62 -0.20
C LEU A 187 6.80 24.64 -1.02
N ALA A 188 5.82 23.80 -0.66
CA ALA A 188 4.54 23.72 -1.35
C ALA A 188 3.80 25.06 -1.30
N ARG A 189 3.79 25.73 -0.15
CA ARG A 189 3.18 27.05 0.04
C ARG A 189 3.86 28.10 -0.84
N ILE A 190 5.19 28.16 -0.85
CA ILE A 190 5.96 29.13 -1.65
C ILE A 190 5.77 28.90 -3.15
N GLN A 191 5.73 27.64 -3.58
CA GLN A 191 5.61 27.27 -4.99
C GLN A 191 4.16 27.16 -5.48
N GLY A 192 3.17 27.40 -4.61
CA GLY A 192 1.74 27.26 -4.94
C GLY A 192 1.34 25.82 -5.28
N LEU A 193 2.03 24.83 -4.71
CA LEU A 193 1.73 23.42 -4.92
C LEU A 193 0.58 22.96 -4.02
N SER A 194 -0.39 22.27 -4.60
CA SER A 194 -1.50 21.67 -3.87
C SER A 194 -1.13 20.26 -3.42
N LEU A 195 -1.08 20.04 -2.10
CA LEU A 195 -0.89 18.74 -1.50
C LEU A 195 -2.25 18.15 -1.09
N ARG A 196 -2.48 16.88 -1.44
CA ARG A 196 -3.66 16.12 -1.01
C ARG A 196 -3.70 15.89 0.49
N THR A 197 -2.54 15.60 1.08
CA THR A 197 -2.34 15.42 2.51
C THR A 197 -1.35 16.47 3.04
N SER A 198 -1.45 16.78 4.32
CA SER A 198 -0.61 17.79 5.00
C SER A 198 -0.48 17.56 6.51
N GLN A 199 -1.04 16.47 7.02
CA GLN A 199 -1.10 16.16 8.45
C GLN A 199 -0.58 14.73 8.66
N PRO A 200 0.74 14.55 8.83
CA PRO A 200 1.30 13.22 9.03
C PRO A 200 0.76 12.58 10.31
N VAL A 201 0.49 11.28 10.25
CA VAL A 201 -0.04 10.47 11.35
C VAL A 201 0.67 9.13 11.29
N SER A 202 1.62 8.91 12.20
CA SER A 202 2.35 7.65 12.30
C SER A 202 1.40 6.53 12.73
N VAL A 203 1.54 5.37 12.10
CA VAL A 203 0.74 4.18 12.39
C VAL A 203 1.61 2.94 12.48
N THR A 204 1.25 2.03 13.38
CA THR A 204 1.86 0.70 13.45
C THR A 204 0.94 -0.39 12.92
N GLY A 205 1.53 -1.53 12.59
CA GLY A 205 0.84 -2.73 12.13
C GLY A 205 0.76 -2.86 10.62
N ASP A 206 0.07 -3.90 10.17
CA ASP A 206 -0.08 -4.22 8.75
C ASP A 206 -1.26 -3.47 8.15
N TRP A 207 -0.98 -2.23 7.76
CA TRP A 207 -1.91 -1.41 6.99
C TRP A 207 -1.80 -1.75 5.52
N SER A 208 -2.94 -2.05 4.89
CA SER A 208 -2.99 -2.23 3.45
C SER A 208 -2.75 -0.88 2.75
N LEU A 209 -1.74 -0.79 1.88
CA LEU A 209 -1.48 0.39 1.05
C LEU A 209 -2.68 0.78 0.17
N SER A 210 -3.64 -0.14 -0.05
CA SER A 210 -4.93 0.17 -0.69
C SER A 210 -5.75 1.25 0.05
N VAL A 211 -5.36 1.61 1.27
CA VAL A 211 -6.00 2.67 2.05
C VAL A 211 -5.55 4.06 1.63
N VAL A 212 -4.34 4.23 1.10
CA VAL A 212 -3.75 5.54 0.79
C VAL A 212 -4.64 6.38 -0.14
N PRO A 213 -5.23 5.84 -1.23
CA PRO A 213 -6.14 6.61 -2.08
C PRO A 213 -7.40 7.12 -1.35
N ARG A 214 -7.82 6.49 -0.26
CA ARG A 214 -8.98 6.93 0.53
C ARG A 214 -8.65 8.13 1.41
N PHE A 215 -7.38 8.22 1.83
CA PHE A 215 -6.86 9.36 2.56
C PHE A 215 -6.52 10.53 1.64
N ALA A 216 -6.44 10.35 0.32
CA ALA A 216 -6.17 11.43 -0.62
C ALA A 216 -7.14 12.63 -0.54
N SER A 217 -8.33 12.44 0.05
CA SER A 217 -9.25 13.53 0.32
C SER A 217 -9.19 14.08 1.74
N THR A 218 -8.63 13.32 2.67
CA THR A 218 -8.51 13.72 4.06
C THR A 218 -7.10 14.24 4.28
N ARG A 219 -6.92 15.46 4.75
CA ARG A 219 -5.57 16.03 4.93
C ARG A 219 -4.58 15.16 5.74
N VAL A 220 -5.06 14.12 6.41
CA VAL A 220 -4.28 13.07 7.09
C VAL A 220 -3.41 12.27 6.12
N ALA A 221 -2.11 12.20 6.41
CA ALA A 221 -1.09 11.39 5.77
C ALA A 221 -0.70 10.21 6.68
N PRO A 222 -1.22 8.99 6.48
CA PRO A 222 -0.79 7.82 7.26
C PRO A 222 0.66 7.43 6.94
N LEU A 223 1.54 7.43 7.94
CA LEU A 223 2.94 7.02 7.79
C LEU A 223 3.15 5.66 8.47
N ARG A 224 3.43 4.61 7.68
CA ARG A 224 3.55 3.26 8.22
C ARG A 224 4.92 3.05 8.81
N LEU A 225 4.98 2.87 10.13
CA LEU A 225 6.23 2.55 10.80
C LEU A 225 6.58 1.06 10.61
N PRO A 226 7.86 0.73 10.38
CA PRO A 226 8.31 -0.66 10.28
C PRO A 226 8.09 -1.42 11.60
N ALA A 227 8.03 -2.76 11.51
CA ALA A 227 7.92 -3.59 12.71
C ALA A 227 9.13 -3.40 13.64
N GLY A 228 8.88 -3.29 14.95
CA GLY A 228 9.94 -3.08 15.94
C GLY A 228 10.57 -1.68 15.90
N PHE A 229 9.91 -0.71 15.25
CA PHE A 229 10.32 0.70 15.25
C PHE A 229 10.53 1.25 16.67
N GLU A 230 9.68 0.86 17.60
CA GLU A 230 9.70 1.28 19.00
C GLU A 230 10.91 0.76 19.80
N HIS A 231 11.63 -0.23 19.27
CA HIS A 231 12.74 -0.89 19.95
C HIS A 231 14.11 -0.36 19.55
N SER A 232 14.20 0.53 18.56
CA SER A 232 15.48 1.03 18.04
C SER A 232 15.35 2.44 17.49
N LEU A 233 16.11 3.38 18.08
CA LEU A 233 16.25 4.74 17.55
C LEU A 233 16.83 4.75 16.14
N TRP A 234 17.55 3.70 15.74
CA TRP A 234 18.06 3.56 14.38
C TRP A 234 16.96 3.34 13.34
N HIS A 235 15.73 3.00 13.73
CA HIS A 235 14.60 2.92 12.80
C HIS A 235 13.92 4.28 12.58
N TRP A 236 14.20 5.28 13.42
CA TRP A 236 13.48 6.57 13.39
C TRP A 236 13.65 7.35 12.09
N PRO A 237 14.85 7.38 11.47
CA PRO A 237 15.01 8.03 10.18
C PRO A 237 14.14 7.44 9.05
N ALA A 238 13.62 6.21 9.18
CA ALA A 238 12.66 5.66 8.22
C ALA A 238 11.38 6.49 8.10
N ILE A 239 11.04 7.33 9.10
CA ILE A 239 9.93 8.28 9.00
C ILE A 239 10.11 9.22 7.80
N ALA A 240 11.35 9.65 7.51
CA ALA A 240 11.60 10.54 6.37
C ALA A 240 11.29 9.85 5.03
N HIS A 241 11.50 8.53 4.94
CA HIS A 241 11.12 7.72 3.79
C HIS A 241 9.59 7.69 3.59
N GLU A 242 8.84 7.42 4.66
CA GLU A 242 7.39 7.40 4.62
C GLU A 242 6.80 8.78 4.29
N VAL A 243 7.37 9.85 4.84
CA VAL A 243 7.00 11.23 4.50
C VAL A 243 7.23 11.51 3.02
N ALA A 244 8.33 11.01 2.46
CA ALA A 244 8.65 11.20 1.05
C ALA A 244 7.70 10.44 0.12
N HIS A 245 7.27 9.24 0.50
CA HIS A 245 6.21 8.51 -0.21
C HIS A 245 4.92 9.30 -0.23
N ASP A 246 4.48 9.77 0.93
CA ASP A 246 3.25 10.55 1.00
C ASP A 246 3.36 11.85 0.16
N PHE A 247 4.48 12.57 0.25
CA PHE A 247 4.72 13.73 -0.61
C PHE A 247 4.66 13.40 -2.11
N TYR A 248 5.26 12.29 -2.53
CA TYR A 248 5.24 11.82 -3.92
C TYR A 248 3.81 11.53 -4.41
N PHE A 249 2.96 10.93 -3.57
CA PHE A 249 1.58 10.62 -3.96
C PHE A 249 0.59 11.77 -3.73
N SER A 250 0.95 12.74 -2.89
CA SER A 250 0.12 13.90 -2.55
C SER A 250 0.25 15.06 -3.51
N LEU A 251 1.39 15.21 -4.17
CA LEU A 251 1.55 16.19 -5.23
C LEU A 251 0.91 15.70 -6.53
N GLU A 252 -0.05 16.48 -7.02
CA GLU A 252 -0.63 16.21 -8.32
C GLU A 252 0.43 16.32 -9.43
N ASN A 253 0.50 15.31 -10.29
CA ASN A 253 1.35 15.25 -11.48
C ASN A 253 2.87 15.11 -11.25
N ILE A 254 3.39 15.01 -10.02
CA ILE A 254 4.84 14.82 -9.82
C ILE A 254 5.33 13.53 -10.48
N GLU A 255 4.61 12.43 -10.30
CA GLU A 255 4.92 11.14 -10.93
C GLU A 255 4.95 11.27 -12.46
N ARG A 256 3.87 11.81 -13.05
CA ARG A 256 3.77 11.98 -14.51
C ARG A 256 4.89 12.88 -15.04
N GLY A 257 5.20 13.96 -14.32
CA GLY A 257 6.24 14.92 -14.68
C GLY A 257 7.64 14.31 -14.62
N LEU A 258 7.99 13.62 -13.53
CA LEU A 258 9.27 12.94 -13.37
C LEU A 258 9.45 11.85 -14.43
N ARG A 259 8.45 11.00 -14.62
CA ARG A 259 8.49 9.95 -15.65
C ARG A 259 8.66 10.52 -17.05
N GLY A 260 7.88 11.54 -17.39
CA GLY A 260 7.97 12.21 -18.69
C GLY A 260 9.34 12.83 -18.95
N ARG A 261 9.91 13.52 -17.96
CA ARG A 261 11.25 14.13 -18.06
C ARG A 261 12.37 13.10 -18.15
N LEU A 262 12.25 11.98 -17.45
CA LEU A 262 13.29 10.94 -17.39
C LEU A 262 13.13 9.87 -18.49
N GLY A 263 12.00 9.86 -19.20
CA GLY A 263 11.64 8.84 -20.18
C GLY A 263 11.38 7.47 -19.55
N LEU A 264 10.78 7.44 -18.35
CA LEU A 264 10.61 6.22 -17.56
C LEU A 264 9.19 5.64 -17.67
N PRO A 265 9.03 4.32 -17.84
CA PRO A 265 7.72 3.68 -17.89
C PRO A 265 7.13 3.47 -16.49
N ASN A 266 5.80 3.29 -16.38
CA ASN A 266 5.13 2.96 -15.12
C ASN A 266 5.40 1.53 -14.64
N ARG A 267 5.67 0.62 -15.58
CA ARG A 267 5.87 -0.82 -15.33
C ARG A 267 6.93 -1.34 -16.28
N VAL A 268 7.63 -2.38 -15.83
CA VAL A 268 8.66 -3.07 -16.59
C VAL A 268 8.33 -4.54 -16.56
N GLU A 269 8.19 -5.13 -17.74
CA GLU A 269 8.02 -6.57 -17.89
C GLU A 269 9.36 -7.27 -17.68
N VAL A 270 9.32 -8.45 -17.08
CA VAL A 270 10.49 -9.31 -17.00
C VAL A 270 10.87 -9.75 -18.42
N PRO A 271 12.15 -9.62 -18.82
CA PRO A 271 12.60 -9.99 -20.15
C PRO A 271 12.39 -11.49 -20.36
N ARG A 272 12.24 -11.91 -21.61
CA ARG A 272 12.03 -13.33 -21.94
C ARG A 272 13.33 -14.08 -22.23
N SER A 273 14.39 -13.35 -22.53
CA SER A 273 15.71 -13.88 -22.87
C SER A 273 16.81 -12.87 -22.56
N GLU A 274 18.06 -13.34 -22.51
CA GLU A 274 19.22 -12.48 -22.26
C GLU A 274 19.42 -11.43 -23.36
N MET A 275 18.95 -11.70 -24.58
CA MET A 275 19.00 -10.73 -25.69
C MET A 275 18.15 -9.47 -25.44
N GLU A 276 17.17 -9.54 -24.53
CA GLU A 276 16.35 -8.40 -24.13
C GLU A 276 16.98 -7.59 -22.98
N LEU A 277 18.10 -8.07 -22.41
CA LEU A 277 18.86 -7.39 -21.36
C LEU A 277 19.84 -6.39 -21.97
N ASP A 278 19.31 -5.28 -22.47
CA ASP A 278 20.12 -4.16 -22.94
C ASP A 278 20.10 -2.96 -21.98
N ALA A 279 20.95 -1.97 -22.25
CA ALA A 279 21.02 -0.74 -21.47
C ALA A 279 19.69 0.03 -21.45
N ALA A 280 18.87 -0.08 -22.50
CA ALA A 280 17.57 0.57 -22.54
C ALA A 280 16.59 -0.10 -21.57
N TRP A 281 16.60 -1.43 -21.48
CA TRP A 281 15.81 -2.19 -20.52
C TRP A 281 16.26 -1.91 -19.08
N LEU A 282 17.57 -1.91 -18.80
CA LEU A 282 18.10 -1.57 -17.48
C LEU A 282 17.65 -0.17 -17.03
N ARG A 283 17.69 0.81 -17.93
CA ARG A 283 17.18 2.16 -17.65
C ARG A 283 15.69 2.16 -17.30
N ARG A 284 14.89 1.28 -17.89
CA ARG A 284 13.46 1.19 -17.60
C ARG A 284 13.18 0.74 -16.17
N LEU A 285 14.07 -0.03 -15.52
CA LEU A 285 13.90 -0.49 -14.13
C LEU A 285 13.69 0.66 -13.15
N TYR A 286 14.41 1.77 -13.35
CA TYR A 286 14.23 3.00 -12.58
C TYR A 286 12.80 3.54 -12.66
N GLY A 287 12.04 3.21 -13.71
CA GLY A 287 10.62 3.50 -13.79
C GLY A 287 9.78 2.66 -12.82
N ALA A 288 10.03 1.36 -12.70
CA ALA A 288 9.33 0.53 -11.71
C ALA A 288 9.65 0.97 -10.27
N TRP A 289 10.90 1.37 -10.03
CA TRP A 289 11.43 1.71 -8.71
C TRP A 289 11.32 3.20 -8.35
N LEU A 290 10.76 4.03 -9.24
CA LEU A 290 10.77 5.49 -9.09
C LEU A 290 10.24 5.98 -7.73
N PRO A 291 9.11 5.47 -7.19
CA PRO A 291 8.61 5.92 -5.88
C PRO A 291 9.60 5.63 -4.74
N GLU A 292 10.17 4.41 -4.70
CA GLU A 292 11.13 4.00 -3.68
C GLU A 292 12.44 4.81 -3.75
N LEU A 293 12.99 4.97 -4.96
CA LEU A 293 14.21 5.75 -5.16
C LEU A 293 13.98 7.23 -4.85
N PHE A 294 12.82 7.78 -5.19
CA PHE A 294 12.44 9.13 -4.79
C PHE A 294 12.41 9.27 -3.27
N ALA A 295 11.79 8.30 -2.58
CA ALA A 295 11.69 8.31 -1.13
C ALA A 295 13.06 8.19 -0.44
N ASP A 296 13.97 7.36 -0.97
CA ASP A 296 15.35 7.27 -0.47
C ASP A 296 16.15 8.55 -0.68
N VAL A 297 16.02 9.18 -1.85
CA VAL A 297 16.68 10.46 -2.14
C VAL A 297 16.18 11.54 -1.18
N LEU A 298 14.86 11.66 -1.00
CA LEU A 298 14.28 12.67 -0.13
C LEU A 298 14.60 12.40 1.35
N GLY A 299 14.55 11.14 1.79
CA GLY A 299 14.96 10.74 3.14
C GLY A 299 16.42 11.11 3.42
N THR A 300 17.31 10.88 2.44
CA THR A 300 18.72 11.30 2.52
C THR A 300 18.87 12.82 2.55
N LEU A 301 18.06 13.56 1.78
CA LEU A 301 18.08 15.03 1.80
C LEU A 301 17.63 15.60 3.16
N MET A 302 16.65 14.97 3.80
CA MET A 302 16.12 15.43 5.09
C MET A 302 17.04 15.13 6.26
N LEU A 303 17.57 13.91 6.33
CA LEU A 303 18.26 13.40 7.52
C LEU A 303 19.72 13.02 7.29
N GLY A 304 20.22 13.16 6.05
CA GLY A 304 21.63 12.97 5.72
C GLY A 304 22.14 11.58 6.08
N PRO A 305 23.35 11.47 6.67
CA PRO A 305 23.96 10.20 7.04
C PRO A 305 23.10 9.32 7.97
N ALA A 306 22.24 9.92 8.81
CA ALA A 306 21.40 9.18 9.73
C ALA A 306 20.39 8.29 8.99
N TYR A 307 19.84 8.77 7.86
CA TYR A 307 18.94 7.97 7.03
C TYR A 307 19.67 6.78 6.38
N VAL A 308 20.86 7.04 5.84
CA VAL A 308 21.65 5.99 5.19
C VAL A 308 22.08 4.92 6.19
N GLU A 309 22.45 5.31 7.41
CA GLU A 309 22.73 4.37 8.51
C GLU A 309 21.50 3.49 8.86
N THR A 310 20.29 4.05 8.83
CA THR A 310 19.05 3.27 8.98
C THR A 310 18.92 2.22 7.88
N MET A 311 19.17 2.58 6.62
CA MET A 311 19.13 1.64 5.50
C MET A 311 20.18 0.54 5.65
N LEU A 312 21.43 0.89 6.01
CA LEU A 312 22.49 -0.08 6.25
C LEU A 312 22.05 -1.15 7.26
N ARG A 313 21.41 -0.73 8.35
CA ARG A 313 20.95 -1.64 9.41
C ARG A 313 19.73 -2.47 8.99
N ALA A 314 18.78 -1.84 8.31
CA ALA A 314 17.55 -2.49 7.87
C ALA A 314 17.81 -3.57 6.82
N PHE A 315 18.77 -3.31 5.92
CA PHE A 315 19.12 -4.20 4.81
C PHE A 315 20.34 -5.08 5.09
N ARG A 316 20.82 -5.12 6.34
CA ARG A 316 21.96 -5.94 6.74
C ARG A 316 21.57 -7.42 6.71
N ASP A 317 22.08 -8.16 5.74
CA ASP A 317 21.91 -9.61 5.63
C ASP A 317 23.25 -10.30 5.30
N PRO A 318 24.20 -10.36 6.25
CA PRO A 318 25.48 -11.04 6.06
C PRO A 318 25.31 -12.56 5.85
N GLY A 319 24.17 -13.13 6.22
CA GLY A 319 23.84 -14.54 6.00
C GLY A 319 23.40 -14.85 4.57
N SER A 320 22.97 -13.84 3.80
CA SER A 320 22.55 -13.99 2.42
C SER A 320 22.82 -12.72 1.61
N PRO A 321 24.10 -12.31 1.47
CA PRO A 321 24.45 -11.01 0.90
C PRO A 321 24.02 -10.86 -0.57
N GLN A 322 23.91 -11.95 -1.34
CA GLN A 322 23.40 -11.93 -2.71
C GLN A 322 21.93 -11.51 -2.79
N ARG A 323 21.15 -11.77 -1.74
CA ARG A 323 19.73 -11.40 -1.68
C ARG A 323 19.55 -9.89 -1.69
N THR A 324 20.47 -9.13 -1.09
CA THR A 324 20.41 -7.67 -1.06
C THR A 324 20.63 -7.04 -2.45
N ALA A 325 21.15 -7.82 -3.41
CA ALA A 325 21.34 -7.43 -4.81
C ALA A 325 20.35 -8.10 -5.78
N ALA A 326 19.37 -8.86 -5.28
CA ALA A 326 18.38 -9.52 -6.11
C ALA A 326 17.27 -8.55 -6.58
N ILE A 327 16.94 -8.61 -7.86
CA ILE A 327 15.79 -7.96 -8.47
C ILE A 327 14.62 -8.93 -8.43
N PHE A 328 13.55 -8.60 -7.72
CA PHE A 328 12.37 -9.46 -7.62
C PHE A 328 11.33 -9.15 -8.70
N GLN A 329 10.37 -10.07 -8.86
CA GLN A 329 9.23 -9.90 -9.76
C GLN A 329 7.93 -10.35 -9.09
N ASP A 330 6.82 -9.74 -9.48
CA ASP A 330 5.46 -10.17 -9.12
C ASP A 330 4.62 -10.31 -10.40
N GLY A 331 4.12 -11.51 -10.68
CA GLY A 331 3.22 -11.74 -11.81
C GLY A 331 3.80 -11.41 -13.20
N GLY A 332 5.11 -11.53 -13.38
CA GLY A 332 5.80 -11.25 -14.66
C GLY A 332 6.17 -9.78 -14.87
N VAL A 333 5.97 -8.93 -13.87
CA VAL A 333 6.50 -7.56 -13.84
C VAL A 333 7.54 -7.42 -12.75
N ILE A 334 8.51 -6.54 -12.98
CA ILE A 334 9.54 -6.20 -11.99
C ILE A 334 8.88 -5.63 -10.73
N ASP A 335 9.35 -6.09 -9.56
CA ASP A 335 8.89 -5.61 -8.26
C ASP A 335 9.12 -4.10 -8.12
N GLN A 336 8.27 -3.45 -7.33
CA GLN A 336 8.35 -2.00 -7.10
C GLN A 336 9.52 -1.62 -6.19
N HIS A 337 10.07 -2.58 -5.45
CA HIS A 337 11.23 -2.38 -4.59
C HIS A 337 12.53 -2.68 -5.35
N PRO A 338 13.42 -1.67 -5.49
CA PRO A 338 14.75 -1.91 -6.01
C PRO A 338 15.57 -2.80 -5.06
N PRO A 339 16.63 -3.45 -5.55
CA PRO A 339 17.58 -4.17 -4.71
C PRO A 339 18.13 -3.26 -3.60
N GLU A 340 18.22 -3.79 -2.39
CA GLU A 340 18.66 -3.05 -1.21
C GLU A 340 20.06 -2.43 -1.39
N ARG A 341 20.99 -3.16 -2.02
CA ARG A 341 22.32 -2.63 -2.39
C ARG A 341 22.23 -1.37 -3.24
N LEU A 342 21.33 -1.36 -4.24
CA LEU A 342 21.14 -0.21 -5.13
C LEU A 342 20.61 0.99 -4.33
N ARG A 343 19.67 0.75 -3.41
CA ARG A 343 19.11 1.79 -2.54
C ARG A 343 20.19 2.45 -1.68
N VAL A 344 21.01 1.65 -1.00
CA VAL A 344 22.13 2.15 -0.18
C VAL A 344 23.13 2.91 -1.05
N TYR A 345 23.52 2.35 -2.19
CA TYR A 345 24.43 3.01 -3.13
C TYR A 345 23.90 4.36 -3.59
N MET A 346 22.63 4.44 -4.01
CA MET A 346 22.01 5.70 -4.43
C MET A 346 22.02 6.74 -3.30
N ALA A 347 21.73 6.32 -2.07
CA ALA A 347 21.74 7.22 -0.92
C ALA A 347 23.16 7.74 -0.59
N THR A 348 24.21 6.91 -0.68
CA THR A 348 25.59 7.38 -0.51
C THR A 348 26.01 8.33 -1.64
N ARG A 349 25.55 8.10 -2.88
CA ARG A 349 25.76 9.05 -3.99
C ARG A 349 25.07 10.39 -3.75
N VAL A 350 23.87 10.40 -3.17
CA VAL A 350 23.20 11.65 -2.76
C VAL A 350 24.03 12.38 -1.70
N LEU A 351 24.51 11.70 -0.65
CA LEU A 351 25.39 12.31 0.35
C LEU A 351 26.64 12.91 -0.27
N HIS A 352 27.28 12.19 -1.19
CA HIS A 352 28.43 12.68 -1.93
C HIS A 352 28.10 13.97 -2.71
N HIS A 353 26.95 14.03 -3.39
CA HIS A 353 26.51 15.23 -4.10
C HIS A 353 26.15 16.40 -3.17
N LEU A 354 25.81 16.14 -1.91
CA LEU A 354 25.61 17.14 -0.86
C LEU A 354 26.93 17.60 -0.21
N GLY A 355 28.09 17.18 -0.72
CA GLY A 355 29.40 17.52 -0.17
C GLY A 355 29.77 16.74 1.11
N ARG A 356 29.07 15.63 1.41
CA ARG A 356 29.34 14.75 2.56
C ARG A 356 30.19 13.55 2.12
N HIS A 357 31.32 13.82 1.45
CA HIS A 357 32.16 12.80 0.80
C HIS A 357 32.65 11.72 1.77
N ASP A 358 33.19 12.11 2.93
CA ASP A 358 33.76 11.17 3.89
C ASP A 358 32.69 10.23 4.46
N ALA A 359 31.54 10.77 4.87
CA ALA A 359 30.42 9.98 5.36
C ALA A 359 29.88 9.03 4.27
N ALA A 360 29.79 9.49 3.02
CA ALA A 360 29.35 8.65 1.92
C ALA A 360 30.31 7.46 1.68
N ALA A 361 31.61 7.72 1.71
CA ALA A 361 32.64 6.69 1.54
C ALA A 361 32.63 5.69 2.69
N GLU A 362 32.61 6.17 3.95
CA GLU A 362 32.58 5.32 5.15
C GLU A 362 31.35 4.40 5.17
N LEU A 363 30.16 4.94 4.88
CA LEU A 363 28.92 4.18 4.88
C LEU A 363 28.90 3.13 3.75
N TRP A 364 29.46 3.45 2.59
CA TRP A 364 29.58 2.49 1.49
C TRP A 364 30.59 1.38 1.80
N GLU A 365 31.76 1.73 2.32
CA GLU A 365 32.78 0.75 2.72
C GLU A 365 32.24 -0.21 3.78
N ARG A 366 31.49 0.29 4.76
CA ARG A 366 30.80 -0.55 5.76
C ARG A 366 29.80 -1.52 5.13
N TRP A 367 29.02 -1.06 4.15
CA TRP A 367 28.09 -1.94 3.43
C TRP A 367 28.83 -3.09 2.72
N GLU A 368 29.92 -2.77 2.01
CA GLU A 368 30.73 -3.76 1.29
C GLU A 368 31.39 -4.77 2.25
N ASN A 369 31.84 -4.31 3.42
CA ASN A 369 32.41 -5.17 4.45
C ASN A 369 31.37 -6.11 5.08
N ASP A 370 30.13 -5.67 5.27
CA ASP A 370 29.04 -6.51 5.77
C ASP A 370 28.53 -7.51 4.71
N HIS A 371 28.73 -7.23 3.42
CA HIS A 371 28.24 -8.05 2.29
C HIS A 371 29.37 -8.40 1.31
N PRO A 372 30.39 -9.15 1.74
CA PRO A 372 31.52 -9.47 0.88
C PRO A 372 31.09 -10.31 -0.32
N ASN A 373 31.74 -10.07 -1.46
CA ASN A 373 31.54 -10.81 -2.73
C ASN A 373 30.22 -10.54 -3.47
N VAL A 374 29.47 -9.49 -3.12
CA VAL A 374 28.33 -9.03 -3.94
C VAL A 374 28.86 -8.21 -5.12
N ARG A 375 29.08 -8.87 -6.26
CA ARG A 375 29.63 -8.27 -7.49
C ARG A 375 28.62 -8.09 -8.62
N PHE A 376 27.43 -8.63 -8.45
CA PHE A 376 26.39 -8.68 -9.47
C PHE A 376 25.03 -8.32 -8.87
N TYR A 377 24.16 -7.75 -9.68
CA TYR A 377 22.72 -7.77 -9.44
C TYR A 377 22.13 -9.04 -10.04
N TYR A 378 21.18 -9.68 -9.34
CA TYR A 378 20.62 -10.95 -9.77
C TYR A 378 19.20 -10.75 -10.30
N LEU A 379 18.93 -11.12 -11.55
CA LEU A 379 17.62 -11.01 -12.18
C LEU A 379 17.03 -12.42 -12.45
N PRO A 380 15.77 -12.70 -12.07
CA PRO A 380 15.12 -13.94 -12.43
C PRO A 380 14.72 -13.91 -13.92
N LEU A 381 15.28 -14.84 -14.70
CA LEU A 381 15.04 -14.96 -16.13
C LEU A 381 14.80 -16.44 -16.49
N GLY A 382 13.65 -16.74 -17.11
CA GLY A 382 13.39 -18.09 -17.64
C GLY A 382 13.29 -19.23 -16.60
N GLY A 383 13.25 -18.91 -15.30
CA GLY A 383 13.31 -19.90 -14.21
C GLY A 383 14.68 -20.01 -13.53
N ASP A 384 15.69 -19.32 -14.06
CA ASP A 384 17.04 -19.23 -13.51
C ASP A 384 17.37 -17.79 -13.06
N TRP A 385 18.55 -17.58 -12.47
CA TRP A 385 19.06 -16.27 -12.08
C TRP A 385 20.23 -15.86 -12.95
N VAL A 386 20.14 -14.68 -13.57
CA VAL A 386 21.22 -14.09 -14.38
C VAL A 386 21.90 -13.00 -13.56
N GLY A 387 23.24 -13.03 -13.52
CA GLY A 387 24.06 -11.99 -12.91
C GLY A 387 24.30 -10.84 -13.87
N LEU A 388 24.01 -9.62 -13.43
CA LEU A 388 24.28 -8.37 -14.13
C LEU A 388 25.49 -7.72 -13.45
N SER A 389 26.59 -7.49 -14.18
CA SER A 389 27.76 -6.79 -13.64
C SER A 389 27.44 -5.32 -13.34
N ASP A 390 28.26 -4.73 -12.45
CA ASP A 390 28.22 -3.29 -12.18
C ASP A 390 28.75 -2.43 -13.36
N GLU A 391 29.62 -3.02 -14.19
CA GLU A 391 30.08 -2.49 -15.49
C GLU A 391 29.07 -2.82 -16.60
#